data_AF-A0AAW2NSB6-F1
#
_entry.id   AF-A0AAW2NSB6-F1
#
_cell.length_a   1.000
_cell.length_b   1.000
_cell.length_c   1.000
_cell.angle_alpha   90.00
_cell.angle_beta   90.00
_cell.angle_gamma   90.00
#
_symmetry.space_group_name_H-M   'P 1'
#
loop_
_entity.id
_entity.type
_entity.pdbx_description
1 polymer ?
#
loop_
_entity_poly.entity_id
_entity_poly.type
_entity_poly.pdbx_seq_one_letter_code
_entity_poly.pdbx_strand_id
1 'polypeptide(L)'
;MATQMSKKRKFVADGVFFAELNELLMRELAEDGYSGVEVRVTPMRTEIIIRATRTQNVLGEKGRRIRELTSVVQKRFKFPENSVELYAEKVNNRGLCAIAQAESLRYKLLGGLAVRRACYGVLRFVMESGAKGCEVIVSGKLRAQRAKSMKFKDGYMISSGQPVKEYIDSAVRHVLLRQGVLGIKVKIMLDWDPKGKQGPTTPLPDLVTIHPPKEEEFIRPSMVPAEVEQAMPVNLTANAISAINGGDVNSKPLVQVLDIKLIGSTQERYRLLLSDSVATQHAMLATQLNDRVKTGGVRKGSVIQLIDYICSTVQNRKIDVELRLAGLVLGACGVVINSAYCYEFELESFAKLYSMLLNATEQILG
;
A
#
# COMPACT_ATOMS: atom_id res chain seq x y z
N MET A 1 -3.55 -23.32 46.08
CA MET A 1 -3.97 -21.97 45.66
C MET A 1 -2.79 -21.31 44.96
N ALA A 2 -2.99 -20.71 43.79
CA ALA A 2 -1.93 -19.94 43.15
C ALA A 2 -1.55 -18.76 44.05
N THR A 3 -0.28 -18.64 44.42
CA THR A 3 0.22 -17.50 45.19
C THR A 3 -0.08 -16.22 44.43
N GLN A 4 -0.88 -15.33 45.04
CA GLN A 4 -1.25 -14.07 44.43
C GLN A 4 -0.01 -13.17 44.37
N MET A 5 0.56 -13.02 43.18
CA MET A 5 1.73 -12.16 42.93
C MET A 5 1.31 -10.86 42.23
N SER A 6 2.05 -9.78 42.50
CA SER A 6 1.87 -8.54 41.75
C SER A 6 2.31 -8.72 40.29
N LYS A 7 1.64 -8.02 39.36
CA LYS A 7 1.95 -8.10 37.93
C LYS A 7 3.43 -7.79 37.65
N LYS A 8 4.00 -6.77 38.31
CA LYS A 8 5.42 -6.39 38.18
C LYS A 8 6.35 -7.53 38.60
N ARG A 9 6.11 -8.14 39.76
CA ARG A 9 6.92 -9.27 40.25
C ARG A 9 6.80 -10.48 39.34
N LYS A 10 5.60 -10.75 38.82
CA LYS A 10 5.37 -11.82 37.83
C LYS A 10 6.25 -11.63 36.58
N PHE A 11 6.19 -10.47 35.94
CA PHE A 11 7.00 -10.20 34.74
C PHE A 11 8.51 -10.33 34.99
N VAL A 12 8.98 -9.87 36.14
CA VAL A 12 10.40 -10.02 36.51
C VAL A 12 10.76 -11.49 36.73
N ALA A 13 9.91 -12.25 37.43
CA ALA A 13 10.13 -13.68 37.65
C ALA A 13 10.14 -14.47 36.34
N ASP A 14 9.20 -14.18 35.43
CA ASP A 14 9.13 -14.81 34.10
C ASP A 14 10.39 -14.48 33.26
N GLY A 15 10.90 -13.25 33.35
CA GLY A 15 12.15 -12.84 32.69
C GLY A 15 13.39 -13.52 33.26
N VAL A 16 13.48 -13.66 34.58
CA VAL A 16 14.58 -14.39 35.24
C VAL A 16 14.54 -15.87 34.87
N PHE A 17 13.34 -16.47 34.84
CA PHE A 17 13.14 -17.84 34.39
C PHE A 17 13.66 -18.05 32.95
N PHE A 18 13.29 -17.15 32.02
CA PHE A 18 13.77 -17.20 30.64
C PHE A 18 15.29 -17.07 30.55
N ALA A 19 15.89 -16.15 31.32
CA ALA A 19 17.33 -15.94 31.33
C ALA A 19 18.10 -17.17 31.84
N GLU A 20 17.66 -17.77 32.96
CA GLU A 20 18.29 -18.98 33.51
C GLU A 20 18.17 -20.16 32.54
N LEU A 21 16.99 -20.35 31.94
CA LEU A 21 16.77 -21.40 30.96
C LEU A 21 17.66 -21.23 29.72
N ASN A 22 17.75 -20.01 29.20
CA ASN A 22 18.58 -19.69 28.04
C ASN A 22 20.06 -19.95 28.33
N GLU A 23 20.55 -19.58 29.52
CA GLU A 23 21.95 -19.83 29.92
C GLU A 23 22.25 -21.33 30.09
N LEU A 24 21.34 -22.08 30.72
CA LEU A 24 21.47 -23.52 30.91
C LEU A 24 21.55 -24.26 29.56
N LEU A 25 20.61 -23.96 28.66
CA LEU A 25 20.57 -24.60 27.33
C LEU A 25 21.76 -24.17 26.47
N MET A 26 22.20 -22.92 26.58
CA MET A 26 23.37 -22.43 25.85
C MET A 26 24.65 -23.16 26.23
N ARG A 27 24.81 -23.57 27.49
CA ARG A 27 25.97 -24.35 27.95
C ARG A 27 25.88 -25.80 27.51
N GLU A 28 24.73 -26.42 27.72
CA GLU A 28 24.53 -27.86 27.47
C GLU A 28 24.48 -28.20 25.96
N LEU A 29 23.87 -27.32 25.16
CA LEU A 29 23.69 -27.50 23.72
C LEU A 29 24.68 -26.65 22.89
N ALA A 30 25.79 -26.23 23.51
CA ALA A 30 26.85 -25.48 22.82
C ALA A 30 27.38 -26.26 21.60
N GLU A 31 27.54 -27.57 21.75
CA GLU A 31 27.99 -28.46 20.69
C GLU A 31 27.00 -28.48 19.53
N ASP A 32 25.70 -28.58 19.80
CA ASP A 32 24.70 -28.83 18.76
C ASP A 32 24.30 -27.58 17.95
N GLY A 33 24.94 -26.44 18.23
CA GLY A 33 24.67 -25.17 17.58
C GLY A 33 23.32 -24.61 18.01
N TYR A 34 23.16 -24.43 19.32
CA TYR A 34 22.07 -23.67 19.92
C TYR A 34 22.03 -22.24 19.37
N SER A 35 20.84 -21.72 19.09
CA SER A 35 20.60 -20.35 18.62
C SER A 35 19.81 -19.55 19.65
N GLY A 36 18.73 -20.16 20.18
CA GLY A 36 17.90 -19.52 21.19
C GLY A 36 16.76 -20.42 21.64
N VAL A 37 15.95 -19.89 22.54
CA VAL A 37 14.79 -20.58 23.11
C VAL A 37 13.57 -19.67 23.02
N GLU A 38 12.40 -20.25 22.78
CA GLU A 38 11.11 -19.59 22.92
C GLU A 38 10.29 -20.33 23.98
N VAL A 39 9.74 -19.59 24.93
CA VAL A 39 8.91 -20.17 25.99
C VAL A 39 7.48 -19.70 25.78
N ARG A 40 6.56 -20.66 25.63
CA ARG A 40 5.12 -20.41 25.57
C ARG A 40 4.49 -20.98 26.84
N VAL A 41 4.02 -20.08 27.70
CA VAL A 41 3.42 -20.43 28.98
C VAL A 41 1.91 -20.48 28.84
N THR A 42 1.32 -21.67 28.90
CA THR A 42 -0.13 -21.87 29.06
C THR A 42 -0.40 -22.32 30.50
N PRO A 43 -1.54 -21.96 31.12
CA PRO A 43 -1.85 -22.36 32.49
C PRO A 43 -1.83 -23.89 32.71
N MET A 44 -2.08 -24.68 31.67
CA MET A 44 -2.06 -26.15 31.73
C MET A 44 -0.67 -26.73 31.44
N ARG A 45 0.11 -26.11 30.55
CA ARG A 45 1.39 -26.64 30.07
C ARG A 45 2.33 -25.52 29.64
N THR A 46 3.61 -25.70 29.93
CA THR A 46 4.68 -24.81 29.42
C THR A 46 5.41 -25.51 28.29
N GLU A 47 5.39 -24.91 27.11
CA GLU A 47 6.09 -25.40 25.93
C GLU A 47 7.39 -24.61 25.76
N ILE A 48 8.51 -25.32 25.66
CA ILE A 48 9.84 -24.74 25.46
C ILE A 48 10.33 -25.17 24.09
N ILE A 49 10.43 -24.23 23.16
CA ILE A 49 10.88 -24.47 21.80
C ILE A 49 12.36 -24.09 21.71
N ILE A 50 13.21 -25.10 21.60
CA ILE A 50 14.66 -24.95 21.42
C ILE A 50 14.94 -24.76 19.94
N ARG A 51 15.51 -23.62 19.56
CA ARG A 51 16.00 -23.36 18.20
C ARG A 51 17.45 -23.77 18.09
N ALA A 52 17.72 -24.81 17.30
CA ALA A 52 19.06 -25.35 17.10
C ALA A 52 19.35 -25.65 15.62
N THR A 53 20.63 -25.70 15.26
CA THR A 53 21.04 -26.08 13.89
C THR A 53 20.94 -27.59 13.65
N ARG A 54 21.25 -28.40 14.67
CA ARG A 54 21.25 -29.87 14.62
C ARG A 54 20.20 -30.45 15.58
N THR A 55 18.94 -30.50 15.15
CA THR A 55 17.82 -30.99 15.97
C THR A 55 17.95 -32.46 16.37
N GLN A 56 18.53 -33.30 15.51
CA GLN A 56 18.72 -34.73 15.77
C GLN A 56 19.58 -34.98 17.01
N ASN A 57 20.67 -34.23 17.18
CA ASN A 57 21.56 -34.39 18.34
C ASN A 57 20.92 -33.88 19.64
N VAL A 58 20.09 -32.84 19.55
CA VAL A 58 19.33 -32.30 20.70
C VAL A 58 18.30 -33.34 21.17
N LEU A 59 17.66 -34.04 20.23
CA LEU A 59 16.74 -35.13 20.53
C LEU A 59 17.48 -36.33 21.15
N GLY A 60 18.65 -36.65 20.60
CA GLY A 60 19.48 -37.78 21.00
C GLY A 60 18.92 -39.12 20.54
N GLU A 61 19.59 -40.21 20.91
CA GLU A 61 19.15 -41.58 20.55
C GLU A 61 17.77 -41.89 21.13
N LYS A 62 16.79 -42.20 20.25
CA LYS A 62 15.40 -42.50 20.63
C LYS A 62 14.76 -41.44 21.56
N GLY A 63 15.18 -40.17 21.48
CA GLY A 63 14.67 -39.11 22.34
C GLY A 63 15.19 -39.15 23.78
N ARG A 64 16.29 -39.86 24.06
CA ARG A 64 16.85 -39.95 25.41
C ARG A 64 17.27 -38.58 25.94
N ARG A 65 18.02 -37.81 25.15
CA ARG A 65 18.59 -36.53 25.59
C ARG A 65 17.52 -35.48 25.88
N ILE A 66 16.48 -35.41 25.05
CA ILE A 66 15.37 -34.47 25.31
C ILE A 66 14.61 -34.83 26.59
N ARG A 67 14.43 -36.12 26.91
CA ARG A 67 13.78 -36.57 28.16
C ARG A 67 14.62 -36.24 29.39
N GLU A 68 15.95 -36.37 29.27
CA GLU A 68 16.89 -35.94 30.31
C GLU A 68 16.80 -34.43 30.53
N LEU A 69 16.80 -33.62 29.47
CA LEU A 69 16.60 -32.16 29.55
C LEU A 69 15.25 -31.80 30.18
N THR A 70 14.16 -32.47 29.80
CA THR A 70 12.85 -32.29 30.43
C THR A 70 12.91 -32.57 31.94
N SER A 71 13.59 -33.64 32.33
CA SER A 71 13.74 -34.01 33.75
C SER A 71 14.56 -32.98 34.52
N VAL A 72 15.61 -32.43 33.92
CA VAL A 72 16.44 -31.36 34.52
C VAL A 72 15.60 -30.10 34.73
N VAL A 73 14.87 -29.66 33.70
CA VAL A 73 14.02 -28.47 33.78
C VAL A 73 12.91 -28.65 34.82
N GLN A 74 12.23 -29.80 34.83
CA GLN A 74 11.18 -30.11 35.81
C GLN A 74 11.71 -30.06 37.25
N LYS A 75 12.83 -30.72 37.53
CA LYS A 75 13.43 -30.76 38.88
C LYS A 75 14.01 -29.42 39.31
N ARG A 76 14.64 -28.68 38.39
CA ARG A 76 15.27 -27.38 38.66
C ARG A 76 14.25 -26.33 39.06
N PHE A 77 13.17 -26.22 38.29
CA PHE A 77 12.13 -25.20 38.49
C PHE A 77 10.94 -25.68 39.31
N LYS A 78 10.97 -26.94 39.79
CA LYS A 78 9.94 -27.55 40.63
C LYS A 78 8.56 -27.53 39.96
N PHE A 79 8.52 -27.79 38.67
CA PHE A 79 7.27 -27.96 37.94
C PHE A 79 6.59 -29.28 38.32
N PRO A 80 5.25 -29.34 38.37
CA PRO A 80 4.56 -30.61 38.51
C PRO A 80 4.84 -31.52 37.31
N GLU A 81 4.82 -32.83 37.53
CA GLU A 81 5.09 -33.82 36.49
C GLU A 81 4.15 -33.61 35.28
N ASN A 82 4.67 -33.81 34.07
CA ASN A 82 3.96 -33.65 32.79
C ASN A 82 3.45 -32.24 32.45
N SER A 83 3.84 -31.21 33.20
CA SER A 83 3.48 -29.82 32.88
C SER A 83 4.43 -29.11 31.91
N VAL A 84 5.61 -29.68 31.66
CA VAL A 84 6.63 -29.09 30.77
C VAL A 84 6.91 -30.03 29.60
N GLU A 85 6.87 -29.47 28.39
CA GLU A 85 7.27 -30.14 27.15
C GLU A 85 8.34 -29.35 26.43
N LEU A 86 9.35 -30.05 25.91
CA LEU A 86 10.40 -29.44 25.09
C LEU A 86 10.25 -29.90 23.64
N TYR A 87 10.32 -28.93 22.74
CA TYR A 87 10.31 -29.11 21.30
C TYR A 87 11.64 -28.62 20.72
N ALA A 88 12.14 -29.30 19.68
CA ALA A 88 13.32 -28.89 18.96
C ALA A 88 12.93 -28.40 17.56
N GLU A 89 13.15 -27.11 17.29
CA GLU A 89 12.91 -26.49 16.00
C GLU A 89 14.25 -26.24 15.29
N LYS A 90 14.27 -26.49 13.98
CA LYS A 90 15.45 -26.24 13.16
C LYS A 90 15.52 -24.77 12.76
N VAL A 91 16.67 -24.16 12.98
CA VAL A 91 16.92 -22.80 12.47
C VAL A 91 17.01 -22.82 10.94
N ASN A 92 16.20 -22.00 10.25
CA ASN A 92 16.16 -21.92 8.79
C ASN A 92 17.55 -21.66 8.19
N ASN A 93 18.21 -20.57 8.62
CA ASN A 93 19.53 -20.15 8.14
C ASN A 93 20.53 -20.09 9.28
N ARG A 94 21.39 -21.10 9.40
CA ARG A 94 22.46 -21.13 10.42
C ARG A 94 23.51 -20.03 10.25
N GLY A 95 23.70 -19.52 9.03
CA GLY A 95 24.70 -18.50 8.72
C GLY A 95 24.36 -17.12 9.28
N LEU A 96 23.07 -16.82 9.44
CA LEU A 96 22.60 -15.51 9.91
C LEU A 96 22.58 -15.40 11.45
N CYS A 97 22.70 -16.53 12.16
CA CYS A 97 22.73 -16.56 13.63
C CYS A 97 24.15 -16.37 14.18
N ALA A 98 24.40 -15.28 14.91
CA ALA A 98 25.69 -14.95 15.47
C ALA A 98 26.14 -15.95 16.55
N ILE A 99 25.21 -16.46 17.36
CA ILE A 99 25.50 -17.44 18.42
C ILE A 99 26.04 -18.74 17.83
N ALA A 100 25.35 -19.29 16.83
CA ALA A 100 25.76 -20.52 16.16
C ALA A 100 27.13 -20.35 15.46
N GLN A 101 27.39 -19.19 14.86
CA GLN A 101 28.69 -18.90 14.23
C GLN A 101 29.81 -18.70 15.26
N ALA A 102 29.52 -18.09 16.40
CA ALA A 102 30.50 -17.95 17.48
C ALA A 102 30.89 -19.31 18.08
N GLU A 103 29.93 -20.23 18.27
CA GLU A 103 30.23 -21.61 18.67
C GLU A 103 31.02 -22.34 17.59
N SER A 104 30.63 -22.21 16.31
CA SER A 104 31.38 -22.82 15.21
C SER A 104 32.84 -22.36 15.17
N LEU A 105 33.09 -21.07 15.42
CA LEU A 105 34.43 -20.52 15.52
C LEU A 105 35.19 -21.04 16.75
N ARG A 106 34.51 -21.17 17.90
CA ARG A 106 35.06 -21.79 19.11
C ARG A 106 35.53 -23.22 18.85
N TYR A 107 34.71 -24.06 18.21
CA TYR A 107 35.09 -25.43 17.86
C TYR A 107 36.29 -25.49 16.90
N LYS A 108 36.33 -24.61 15.89
CA LYS A 108 37.46 -24.54 14.95
C LYS A 108 38.79 -24.17 15.65
N LEU A 109 38.74 -23.23 16.59
CA LEU A 109 39.93 -22.82 17.35
C LEU A 109 40.39 -23.89 18.35
N LEU A 110 39.45 -24.58 19.00
CA LEU A 110 39.77 -25.74 19.85
C LEU A 110 40.38 -26.89 19.03
N GLY A 111 39.90 -27.09 17.80
CA GLY A 111 40.48 -28.04 16.84
C GLY A 111 41.86 -27.66 16.30
N GLY A 112 42.49 -26.60 16.81
CA GLY A 112 43.85 -26.20 16.45
C GLY A 112 43.99 -25.49 15.10
N LEU A 113 42.89 -25.07 14.46
CA LEU A 113 42.98 -24.29 13.22
C LEU A 113 43.58 -22.90 13.51
N ALA A 114 44.41 -22.44 12.58
CA ALA A 114 44.97 -21.09 12.65
C ALA A 114 43.86 -20.02 12.67
N VAL A 115 44.00 -19.02 13.55
CA VAL A 115 42.97 -18.00 13.82
C VAL A 115 42.49 -17.29 12.56
N ARG A 116 43.42 -16.85 11.68
CA ARG A 116 43.07 -16.20 10.42
C ARG A 116 42.23 -17.11 9.52
N ARG A 117 42.64 -18.36 9.35
CA ARG A 117 41.94 -19.36 8.52
C ARG A 117 40.54 -19.63 9.07
N ALA A 118 40.41 -19.79 10.38
CA ALA A 118 39.13 -20.03 11.03
C ALA A 118 38.17 -18.84 10.88
N CYS A 119 38.66 -17.60 11.09
CA CYS A 119 37.83 -16.39 10.99
C CYS A 119 37.37 -16.13 9.55
N TYR A 120 38.27 -16.18 8.55
CA TYR A 120 37.88 -16.00 7.15
C TYR A 120 36.92 -17.09 6.67
N GLY A 121 37.06 -18.32 7.16
CA GLY A 121 36.13 -19.39 6.86
C GLY A 121 34.72 -19.15 7.43
N VAL A 122 34.60 -18.48 8.58
CA VAL A 122 33.29 -18.08 9.14
C VAL A 122 32.73 -16.86 8.42
N LEU A 123 33.54 -15.83 8.17
CA LEU A 123 33.15 -14.63 7.42
C LEU A 123 32.56 -14.98 6.05
N ARG A 124 33.29 -15.80 5.27
CA ARG A 124 32.84 -16.24 3.94
C ARG A 124 31.51 -16.99 4.02
N PHE A 125 31.36 -17.89 4.99
CA PHE A 125 30.13 -18.65 5.18
C PHE A 125 28.93 -17.77 5.54
N VAL A 126 29.13 -16.73 6.36
CA VAL A 126 28.10 -15.77 6.73
C VAL A 126 27.67 -14.91 5.54
N MET A 127 28.63 -14.40 4.77
CA MET A 127 28.37 -13.61 3.55
C MET A 127 27.64 -14.47 2.50
N GLU A 128 28.04 -15.73 2.30
CA GLU A 128 27.39 -16.68 1.38
C GLU A 128 25.96 -17.02 1.80
N SER A 129 25.67 -16.94 3.11
CA SER A 129 24.32 -17.15 3.64
C SER A 129 23.39 -15.93 3.47
N GLY A 130 23.83 -14.87 2.79
CA GLY A 130 23.04 -13.67 2.49
C GLY A 130 23.09 -12.58 3.55
N ALA A 131 24.12 -12.56 4.41
CA ALA A 131 24.32 -11.41 5.30
C ALA A 131 24.83 -10.20 4.52
N LYS A 132 24.38 -9.00 4.90
CA LYS A 132 24.86 -7.73 4.31
C LYS A 132 26.28 -7.38 4.76
N GLY A 133 26.68 -7.84 5.93
CA GLY A 133 28.06 -7.77 6.40
C GLY A 133 28.30 -8.55 7.69
N CYS A 134 29.57 -8.74 8.01
CA CYS A 134 30.00 -9.52 9.17
C CYS A 134 31.31 -8.96 9.74
N GLU A 135 31.40 -8.90 11.08
CA GLU A 135 32.61 -8.55 11.81
C GLU A 135 32.91 -9.63 12.85
N VAL A 136 34.10 -10.21 12.77
CA VAL A 136 34.63 -11.17 13.74
C VAL A 136 35.83 -10.55 14.45
N ILE A 137 35.76 -10.47 15.77
CA ILE A 137 36.83 -9.97 16.62
C ILE A 137 37.32 -11.11 17.50
N VAL A 138 38.62 -11.38 17.45
CA VAL A 138 39.29 -12.33 18.34
C VAL A 138 40.27 -11.56 19.21
N SER A 139 40.08 -11.62 20.52
CA SER A 139 40.92 -10.95 21.52
C SER A 139 41.58 -11.95 22.46
N GLY A 140 42.81 -11.67 22.89
CA GLY A 140 43.53 -12.45 23.89
C GLY A 140 44.97 -12.76 23.50
N LYS A 141 45.58 -13.75 24.16
CA LYS A 141 46.95 -14.20 23.89
C LYS A 141 46.97 -15.12 22.68
N LEU A 142 47.30 -14.56 21.50
CA LEU A 142 47.24 -15.29 20.22
C LEU A 142 48.51 -16.12 19.96
N ARG A 143 49.65 -15.45 19.77
CA ARG A 143 50.96 -16.09 19.53
C ARG A 143 52.02 -15.62 20.54
N ALA A 144 51.91 -14.39 21.00
CA ALA A 144 52.82 -13.77 21.98
C ALA A 144 52.18 -13.72 23.37
N GLN A 145 53.00 -13.47 24.40
CA GLN A 145 52.55 -13.36 25.79
C GLN A 145 51.62 -12.16 26.04
N ARG A 146 51.77 -11.09 25.23
CA ARG A 146 50.91 -9.90 25.30
C ARG A 146 49.61 -10.12 24.54
N ALA A 147 48.49 -9.68 25.13
CA ALA A 147 47.19 -9.76 24.48
C ALA A 147 47.14 -8.87 23.23
N LYS A 148 46.49 -9.37 22.18
CA LYS A 148 46.23 -8.65 20.93
C LYS A 148 44.79 -8.89 20.49
N SER A 149 44.18 -7.88 19.90
CA SER A 149 42.84 -7.95 19.31
C SER A 149 42.95 -7.91 17.80
N MET A 150 42.54 -8.97 17.12
CA MET A 150 42.42 -9.04 15.67
C MET A 150 40.97 -8.83 15.27
N LYS A 151 40.73 -7.91 14.35
CA LYS A 151 39.42 -7.65 13.77
C LYS A 151 39.43 -8.10 12.32
N PHE A 152 38.41 -8.83 11.93
CA PHE A 152 38.17 -9.28 10.57
C PHE A 152 36.79 -8.77 10.18
N LYS A 153 36.71 -7.96 9.13
CA LYS A 153 35.48 -7.32 8.66
C LYS A 153 35.28 -7.68 7.20
N ASP A 154 34.04 -7.89 6.81
CA ASP A 154 33.62 -8.08 5.43
C ASP A 154 32.19 -7.52 5.24
N GLY A 155 31.90 -6.96 4.07
CA GLY A 155 30.62 -6.32 3.77
C GLY A 155 30.36 -4.99 4.52
N TYR A 156 29.08 -4.65 4.66
CA TYR A 156 28.62 -3.40 5.26
C TYR A 156 28.23 -3.60 6.74
N MET A 157 28.60 -2.66 7.61
CA MET A 157 28.39 -2.77 9.06
C MET A 157 28.04 -1.42 9.68
N ILE A 158 26.91 -1.36 10.38
CA ILE A 158 26.47 -0.18 11.14
C ILE A 158 27.05 -0.24 12.56
N SER A 159 27.44 0.91 13.13
CA SER A 159 28.06 0.96 14.47
C SER A 159 27.24 1.72 15.51
N SER A 160 26.30 2.57 15.11
CA SER A 160 25.57 3.48 15.99
C SER A 160 24.07 3.57 15.66
N GLY A 161 23.27 3.96 16.66
CA GLY A 161 21.84 4.20 16.51
C GLY A 161 20.95 3.00 16.85
N GLN A 162 19.64 3.22 16.79
CA GLN A 162 18.63 2.18 16.97
C GLN A 162 18.73 1.03 15.94
N PRO A 163 19.08 1.28 14.65
CA PRO A 163 19.22 0.22 13.65
C PRO A 163 20.22 -0.87 14.06
N VAL A 164 21.22 -0.57 14.90
CA VAL A 164 22.16 -1.59 15.41
C VAL A 164 21.44 -2.68 16.18
N LYS A 165 20.44 -2.34 17.00
CA LYS A 165 19.73 -3.33 17.80
C LYS A 165 18.80 -4.23 16.96
N GLU A 166 18.35 -3.72 15.81
CA GLU A 166 17.39 -4.40 14.94
C GLU A 166 18.09 -5.20 13.84
N TYR A 167 19.17 -4.67 13.26
CA TYR A 167 19.89 -5.27 12.14
C TYR A 167 21.07 -6.14 12.55
N ILE A 168 21.66 -5.91 13.72
CA ILE A 168 22.89 -6.60 14.11
C ILE A 168 22.60 -7.65 15.16
N ASP A 169 22.80 -8.91 14.77
CA ASP A 169 22.93 -10.01 15.72
C ASP A 169 24.37 -10.10 16.21
N SER A 170 24.58 -10.22 17.51
CA SER A 170 25.91 -10.26 18.10
C SER A 170 26.03 -11.30 19.20
N ALA A 171 27.15 -12.02 19.18
CA ALA A 171 27.43 -13.05 20.16
C ALA A 171 28.89 -13.00 20.62
N VAL A 172 29.10 -13.25 21.92
CA VAL A 172 30.43 -13.36 22.53
C VAL A 172 30.60 -14.77 23.08
N ARG A 173 31.76 -15.36 22.82
CA ARG A 173 32.14 -16.68 23.36
C ARG A 173 33.56 -16.68 23.86
N HIS A 174 33.81 -17.50 24.87
CA HIS A 174 35.13 -17.72 25.44
C HIS A 174 35.69 -19.05 24.96
N VAL A 175 36.95 -19.05 24.54
CA VAL A 175 37.67 -20.25 24.12
C VAL A 175 38.78 -20.52 25.11
N LEU A 176 38.71 -21.68 25.77
CA LEU A 176 39.73 -22.14 26.71
C LEU A 176 40.82 -22.86 25.92
N LEU A 177 42.01 -22.26 25.84
CA LEU A 177 43.21 -22.87 25.28
C LEU A 177 44.24 -23.12 26.38
N ARG A 178 45.24 -23.95 26.10
CA ARG A 178 46.32 -24.25 27.06
C ARG A 178 47.06 -22.99 27.54
N GLN A 179 47.19 -21.97 26.70
CA GLN A 179 47.87 -20.71 27.05
C GLN A 179 47.01 -19.72 27.84
N GLY A 180 45.70 -19.98 27.97
CA GLY A 180 44.73 -19.10 28.60
C GLY A 180 43.42 -19.00 27.80
N VAL A 181 42.64 -17.96 28.06
CA VAL A 181 41.33 -17.75 27.43
C VAL A 181 41.43 -16.74 26.28
N LEU A 182 40.85 -17.09 25.13
CA LEU A 182 40.55 -16.14 24.05
C LEU A 182 39.09 -15.71 24.10
N GLY A 183 38.82 -14.47 23.74
CA GLY A 183 37.48 -13.94 23.49
C GLY A 183 37.19 -13.91 22.00
N ILE A 184 36.03 -14.45 21.61
CA ILE A 184 35.46 -14.30 20.28
C ILE A 184 34.26 -13.37 20.40
N LYS A 185 34.14 -12.41 19.50
CA LYS A 185 32.92 -11.64 19.27
C LYS A 185 32.58 -11.69 17.79
N VAL A 186 31.38 -12.17 17.47
CA VAL A 186 30.83 -12.18 16.11
C VAL A 186 29.69 -11.17 16.07
N LYS A 187 29.68 -10.31 15.05
CA LYS A 187 28.60 -9.41 14.70
C LYS A 187 28.17 -9.71 13.27
N ILE A 188 26.90 -9.96 13.05
CA ILE A 188 26.33 -10.22 11.73
C ILE A 188 25.32 -9.13 11.47
N MET A 189 25.49 -8.40 10.37
CA MET A 189 24.50 -7.47 9.88
C MET A 189 23.56 -8.23 8.95
N LEU A 190 22.32 -8.37 9.39
CA LEU A 190 21.24 -8.99 8.63
C LEU A 190 20.87 -8.10 7.43
N ASP A 191 20.37 -8.72 6.37
CA ASP A 191 19.79 -8.00 5.25
C ASP A 191 18.35 -7.58 5.55
N TRP A 192 17.87 -6.54 4.87
CA TRP A 192 16.48 -6.10 4.99
C TRP A 192 15.56 -7.06 4.22
N ASP A 193 14.58 -7.64 4.91
CA ASP A 193 13.60 -8.55 4.30
C ASP A 193 12.17 -8.04 4.55
N PRO A 194 11.42 -7.64 3.51
CA PRO A 194 10.04 -7.16 3.66
C PRO A 194 9.10 -8.25 4.20
N LYS A 195 9.46 -9.54 4.08
CA LYS A 195 8.68 -10.66 4.63
C LYS A 195 9.00 -10.96 6.10
N GLY A 196 10.07 -10.37 6.64
CA GLY A 196 10.49 -10.54 8.04
C GLY A 196 10.92 -11.95 8.43
N LYS A 197 11.30 -12.82 7.48
CA LYS A 197 11.69 -14.21 7.79
C LYS A 197 13.16 -14.33 8.16
N GLN A 198 14.02 -13.58 7.49
CA GLN A 198 15.48 -13.71 7.62
C GLN A 198 16.14 -12.49 8.27
N GLY A 199 15.44 -11.36 8.30
CA GLY A 199 15.94 -10.10 8.81
C GLY A 199 14.81 -9.17 9.23
N PRO A 200 15.15 -7.94 9.67
CA PRO A 200 14.18 -6.95 10.10
C PRO A 200 13.28 -6.51 8.95
N THR A 201 11.99 -6.33 9.25
CA THR A 201 10.99 -5.82 8.31
C THR A 201 11.15 -4.31 8.05
N THR A 202 11.60 -3.57 9.07
CA THR A 202 11.81 -2.12 9.03
C THR A 202 13.03 -1.80 8.16
N PRO A 203 12.90 -1.03 7.06
CA PRO A 203 14.05 -0.62 6.26
C PRO A 203 14.97 0.29 7.06
N LEU A 204 16.21 0.44 6.60
CA LEU A 204 17.13 1.41 7.19
C LEU A 204 16.55 2.82 7.05
N PRO A 205 16.68 3.68 8.07
CA PRO A 205 16.09 5.02 8.05
C PRO A 205 16.65 5.91 6.94
N ASP A 206 17.88 5.64 6.50
CA ASP A 206 18.56 6.39 5.45
C ASP A 206 18.21 5.89 4.04
N LEU A 207 17.54 4.74 3.91
CA LEU A 207 17.23 4.12 2.62
C LEU A 207 15.93 4.71 2.06
N VAL A 208 16.05 5.65 1.14
CA VAL A 208 14.91 6.23 0.40
C VAL A 208 14.80 5.58 -0.97
N THR A 209 13.73 4.81 -1.20
CA THR A 209 13.44 4.21 -2.51
C THR A 209 12.58 5.17 -3.34
N ILE A 210 13.16 5.76 -4.38
CA ILE A 210 12.43 6.59 -5.34
C ILE A 210 11.85 5.65 -6.40
N HIS A 211 10.54 5.48 -6.40
CA HIS A 211 9.87 4.69 -7.43
C HIS A 211 9.77 5.52 -8.72
N PRO A 212 10.17 4.96 -9.88
CA PRO A 212 9.96 5.66 -11.15
C PRO A 212 8.45 5.85 -11.38
N PRO A 213 8.06 6.92 -12.09
CA PRO A 213 6.66 7.09 -12.46
C PRO A 213 6.20 5.85 -13.23
N LYS A 214 5.02 5.35 -12.89
CA LYS A 214 4.41 4.24 -13.62
C LYS A 214 4.19 4.72 -15.05
N GLU A 215 4.67 3.94 -16.03
CA GLU A 215 4.27 4.15 -17.42
C GLU A 215 2.76 3.93 -17.48
N GLU A 216 2.02 5.03 -17.60
CA GLU A 216 0.65 4.96 -18.05
C GLU A 216 0.72 4.44 -19.47
N GLU A 217 0.38 3.17 -19.67
CA GLU A 217 -0.06 2.72 -20.97
C GLU A 217 -1.17 3.69 -21.36
N PHE A 218 -0.85 4.62 -22.25
CA PHE A 218 -1.86 5.20 -23.11
C PHE A 218 -2.48 3.99 -23.79
N ILE A 219 -3.56 3.49 -23.20
CA ILE A 219 -4.61 2.84 -23.94
C ILE A 219 -4.95 3.93 -24.94
N ARG A 220 -4.30 3.87 -26.12
CA ARG A 220 -4.86 4.46 -27.32
C ARG A 220 -6.30 3.97 -27.23
N PRO A 221 -7.32 4.84 -27.10
CA PRO A 221 -8.68 4.35 -27.21
C PRO A 221 -8.61 3.45 -28.43
N SER A 222 -8.89 2.14 -28.24
CA SER A 222 -9.05 1.23 -29.36
C SER A 222 -9.82 2.07 -30.36
N MET A 223 -9.24 2.31 -31.54
CA MET A 223 -9.90 3.11 -32.56
C MET A 223 -11.22 2.40 -32.83
N VAL A 224 -12.24 2.73 -32.02
CA VAL A 224 -13.62 2.65 -32.39
C VAL A 224 -13.58 3.52 -33.62
N PRO A 225 -13.72 2.93 -34.82
CA PRO A 225 -13.64 3.69 -36.06
C PRO A 225 -14.47 4.94 -35.82
N ALA A 226 -13.87 6.10 -36.04
CA ALA A 226 -14.50 7.39 -35.80
C ALA A 226 -15.91 7.30 -36.37
N GLU A 227 -16.88 7.07 -35.48
CA GLU A 227 -18.24 7.47 -35.72
C GLU A 227 -18.06 8.97 -35.82
N VAL A 228 -18.00 9.43 -37.06
CA VAL A 228 -18.40 10.77 -37.41
C VAL A 228 -19.61 11.02 -36.52
N GLU A 229 -19.47 11.89 -35.51
CA GLU A 229 -20.61 12.61 -34.97
C GLU A 229 -21.13 13.43 -36.16
N GLN A 230 -21.82 12.72 -37.06
CA GLN A 230 -22.90 13.27 -37.81
C GLN A 230 -23.77 13.81 -36.71
N ALA A 231 -23.80 15.13 -36.58
CA ALA A 231 -24.92 15.80 -35.96
C ALA A 231 -26.14 15.17 -36.60
N MET A 232 -26.74 14.18 -35.92
CA MET A 232 -28.01 13.63 -36.35
C MET A 232 -28.91 14.85 -36.38
N PRO A 233 -29.54 15.20 -37.53
CA PRO A 233 -30.53 16.26 -37.50
C PRO A 233 -31.58 15.80 -36.49
N VAL A 234 -31.60 16.45 -35.32
CA VAL A 234 -32.61 16.18 -34.31
C VAL A 234 -33.89 16.76 -34.89
N ASN A 235 -34.62 15.90 -35.59
CA ASN A 235 -35.90 16.27 -36.19
C ASN A 235 -36.87 16.54 -35.04
N LEU A 236 -37.26 17.80 -34.88
CA LEU A 236 -38.34 18.17 -33.98
C LEU A 236 -39.61 17.44 -34.40
N THR A 237 -40.43 17.05 -33.43
CA THR A 237 -41.69 16.34 -33.72
C THR A 237 -42.66 17.32 -34.37
N ALA A 238 -42.81 17.25 -35.70
CA ALA A 238 -43.68 18.17 -36.44
C ALA A 238 -45.13 18.10 -35.94
N ASN A 239 -45.80 19.26 -35.84
CA ASN A 239 -47.18 19.42 -35.33
C ASN A 239 -47.41 18.98 -33.88
N ALA A 240 -46.36 18.77 -33.08
CA ALA A 240 -46.47 18.41 -31.67
C ALA A 240 -47.29 19.43 -30.87
N ILE A 241 -47.08 20.73 -31.10
CA ILE A 241 -47.81 21.80 -30.38
C ILE A 241 -49.30 21.78 -30.74
N SER A 242 -49.65 21.44 -31.97
CA SER A 242 -51.05 21.27 -32.37
C SER A 242 -51.71 20.07 -31.69
N ALA A 243 -50.99 18.94 -31.57
CA ALA A 243 -51.46 17.74 -30.87
C ALA A 243 -51.63 17.95 -29.36
N ILE A 244 -50.68 18.65 -28.73
CA ILE A 244 -50.74 19.08 -27.32
C ILE A 244 -51.99 19.95 -27.11
N ASN A 245 -52.23 20.92 -27.99
CA ASN A 245 -53.43 21.75 -27.94
C ASN A 245 -54.71 20.95 -28.22
N GLY A 246 -54.63 19.86 -28.98
CA GLY A 246 -55.71 18.89 -29.23
C GLY A 246 -56.09 18.04 -28.02
N GLY A 247 -55.28 18.06 -26.94
CA GLY A 247 -55.55 17.31 -25.71
C GLY A 247 -54.87 15.94 -25.64
N ASP A 248 -53.92 15.65 -26.53
CA ASP A 248 -53.12 14.44 -26.44
C ASP A 248 -52.01 14.60 -25.40
N VAL A 249 -52.04 13.79 -24.34
CA VAL A 249 -51.14 13.86 -23.18
C VAL A 249 -50.13 12.71 -23.15
N ASN A 250 -50.29 11.72 -24.04
CA ASN A 250 -49.44 10.53 -24.06
C ASN A 250 -48.29 10.61 -25.08
N SER A 251 -48.26 11.66 -25.89
CA SER A 251 -47.15 11.92 -26.80
C SER A 251 -45.94 12.46 -26.04
N LYS A 252 -44.72 12.03 -26.37
CA LYS A 252 -43.47 12.54 -25.78
C LYS A 252 -42.66 13.36 -26.78
N PRO A 253 -43.16 14.53 -27.21
CA PRO A 253 -42.59 15.26 -28.33
C PRO A 253 -41.26 15.91 -27.99
N LEU A 254 -40.41 16.00 -29.02
CA LEU A 254 -39.16 16.75 -29.00
C LEU A 254 -39.42 18.17 -29.53
N VAL A 255 -39.22 19.16 -28.66
CA VAL A 255 -39.46 20.59 -28.96
C VAL A 255 -38.23 21.42 -28.61
N GLN A 256 -38.05 22.55 -29.29
CA GLN A 256 -36.95 23.48 -29.03
C GLN A 256 -37.41 24.65 -28.16
N VAL A 257 -36.59 25.05 -27.19
CA VAL A 257 -36.79 26.25 -26.37
C VAL A 257 -36.26 27.48 -27.12
N LEU A 258 -37.16 28.34 -27.56
CA LEU A 258 -36.80 29.59 -28.26
C LEU A 258 -36.47 30.74 -27.33
N ASP A 259 -37.15 30.83 -26.18
CA ASP A 259 -36.93 31.91 -25.22
C ASP A 259 -37.33 31.52 -23.80
N ILE A 260 -36.72 32.19 -22.81
CA ILE A 260 -36.95 31.95 -21.38
C ILE A 260 -37.10 33.30 -20.68
N LYS A 261 -38.26 33.56 -20.09
CA LYS A 261 -38.57 34.81 -19.38
C LYS A 261 -38.98 34.53 -17.94
N LEU A 262 -38.37 35.24 -16.99
CA LEU A 262 -38.77 35.19 -15.59
C LEU A 262 -40.03 36.02 -15.34
N ILE A 263 -41.00 35.47 -14.63
CA ILE A 263 -42.29 36.10 -14.29
C ILE A 263 -42.49 36.04 -12.77
N GLY A 264 -42.67 37.21 -12.14
CA GLY A 264 -42.90 37.37 -10.70
C GLY A 264 -41.62 37.62 -9.90
N SER A 265 -41.66 38.60 -8.98
CA SER A 265 -40.50 38.96 -8.14
C SER A 265 -40.46 38.22 -6.80
N THR A 266 -41.59 37.74 -6.29
CA THR A 266 -41.71 37.09 -4.97
C THR A 266 -41.73 35.55 -5.03
N GLN A 267 -42.12 34.96 -6.17
CA GLN A 267 -41.93 33.54 -6.49
C GLN A 267 -41.37 33.45 -7.89
N GLU A 268 -40.13 32.96 -8.03
CA GLU A 268 -39.47 32.82 -9.33
C GLU A 268 -40.18 31.76 -10.18
N ARG A 269 -40.88 32.18 -11.24
CA ARG A 269 -41.49 31.26 -12.20
C ARG A 269 -40.99 31.58 -13.61
N TYR A 270 -40.47 30.58 -14.32
CA TYR A 270 -39.99 30.77 -15.69
C TYR A 270 -41.08 30.42 -16.70
N ARG A 271 -41.33 31.35 -17.63
CA ARG A 271 -42.12 31.11 -18.84
C ARG A 271 -41.16 30.79 -19.98
N LEU A 272 -41.38 29.65 -20.62
CA LEU A 272 -40.66 29.19 -21.80
C LEU A 272 -41.50 29.46 -23.06
N LEU A 273 -40.83 29.80 -24.16
CA LEU A 273 -41.42 29.74 -25.50
C LEU A 273 -40.90 28.49 -26.20
N LEU A 274 -41.80 27.55 -26.49
CA LEU A 274 -41.47 26.27 -27.13
C LEU A 274 -41.85 26.30 -28.62
N SER A 275 -41.07 25.63 -29.46
CA SER A 275 -41.28 25.51 -30.90
C SER A 275 -41.11 24.06 -31.36
N ASP A 276 -41.99 23.63 -32.26
CA ASP A 276 -41.95 22.32 -32.92
C ASP A 276 -41.58 22.42 -34.42
N SER A 277 -40.89 23.52 -34.81
CA SER A 277 -40.56 23.96 -36.18
C SER A 277 -41.71 24.57 -37.00
N VAL A 278 -42.98 24.47 -36.57
CA VAL A 278 -44.15 24.99 -37.31
C VAL A 278 -44.97 25.97 -36.48
N ALA A 279 -45.25 25.62 -35.23
CA ALA A 279 -46.00 26.44 -34.29
C ALA A 279 -45.12 26.79 -33.08
N THR A 280 -45.55 27.81 -32.33
CA THR A 280 -44.91 28.17 -31.06
C THR A 280 -45.97 28.29 -29.97
N GLN A 281 -45.62 27.92 -28.74
CA GLN A 281 -46.51 27.99 -27.59
C GLN A 281 -45.75 28.41 -26.34
N HIS A 282 -46.40 29.21 -25.50
CA HIS A 282 -45.90 29.52 -24.17
C HIS A 282 -46.17 28.36 -23.21
N ALA A 283 -45.17 28.02 -22.41
CA ALA A 283 -45.27 27.02 -21.36
C ALA A 283 -44.72 27.58 -20.05
N MET A 284 -45.25 27.12 -18.92
CA MET A 284 -44.74 27.46 -17.60
C MET A 284 -43.89 26.29 -17.08
N LEU A 285 -42.66 26.57 -16.70
CA LEU A 285 -41.79 25.57 -16.09
C LEU A 285 -42.23 25.36 -14.63
N ALA A 286 -42.38 24.10 -14.20
CA ALA A 286 -42.63 23.80 -12.79
C ALA A 286 -41.47 24.32 -11.93
N THR A 287 -41.80 24.86 -10.74
CA THR A 287 -40.81 25.47 -9.84
C THR A 287 -39.69 24.50 -9.42
N GLN A 288 -39.97 23.20 -9.38
CA GLN A 288 -39.00 22.14 -9.09
C GLN A 288 -37.85 22.07 -10.11
N LEU A 289 -38.07 22.60 -11.32
CA LEU A 289 -37.09 22.58 -12.41
C LEU A 289 -36.41 23.94 -12.63
N ASN A 290 -36.68 24.95 -11.80
CA ASN A 290 -36.07 26.27 -11.90
C ASN A 290 -34.53 26.22 -11.83
N ASP A 291 -33.97 25.29 -11.04
CA ASP A 291 -32.52 25.13 -10.91
C ASP A 291 -31.86 24.73 -12.24
N ARG A 292 -32.56 24.05 -13.14
CA ARG A 292 -32.03 23.70 -14.47
C ARG A 292 -31.85 24.92 -15.37
N VAL A 293 -32.68 25.94 -15.20
CA VAL A 293 -32.49 27.22 -15.91
C VAL A 293 -31.33 27.99 -15.28
N LYS A 294 -31.25 28.05 -13.94
CA LYS A 294 -30.18 28.75 -13.21
C LYS A 294 -28.79 28.16 -13.41
N THR A 295 -28.68 26.84 -13.43
CA THR A 295 -27.41 26.12 -13.69
C THR A 295 -27.04 26.11 -15.18
N GLY A 296 -27.90 26.65 -16.04
CA GLY A 296 -27.69 26.68 -17.48
C GLY A 296 -27.81 25.32 -18.15
N GLY A 297 -28.50 24.35 -17.52
CA GLY A 297 -28.86 23.08 -18.17
C GLY A 297 -29.97 23.25 -19.23
N VAL A 298 -30.85 24.24 -19.06
CA VAL A 298 -31.83 24.67 -20.08
C VAL A 298 -31.52 26.11 -20.48
N ARG A 299 -31.17 26.33 -21.74
CA ARG A 299 -30.87 27.66 -22.29
C ARG A 299 -31.71 27.90 -23.54
N LYS A 300 -31.72 29.14 -24.02
CA LYS A 300 -32.26 29.46 -25.35
C LYS A 300 -31.53 28.62 -26.42
N GLY A 301 -32.29 27.93 -27.25
CA GLY A 301 -31.80 27.00 -28.28
C GLY A 301 -31.78 25.52 -27.86
N SER A 302 -31.95 25.21 -26.57
CA SER A 302 -31.96 23.82 -26.09
C SER A 302 -33.16 23.03 -26.64
N VAL A 303 -32.92 21.79 -27.08
CA VAL A 303 -33.97 20.84 -27.43
C VAL A 303 -34.35 20.03 -26.19
N ILE A 304 -35.64 19.95 -25.89
CA ILE A 304 -36.18 19.26 -24.73
C ILE A 304 -37.21 18.23 -25.17
N GLN A 305 -37.21 17.06 -24.52
CA GLN A 305 -38.29 16.10 -24.65
C GLN A 305 -39.31 16.34 -23.55
N LEU A 306 -40.55 16.61 -23.93
CA LEU A 306 -41.65 16.71 -22.98
C LEU A 306 -42.05 15.28 -22.59
N ILE A 307 -41.85 14.91 -21.31
CA ILE A 307 -42.24 13.59 -20.81
C ILE A 307 -43.60 13.69 -20.15
N ASP A 308 -43.73 14.61 -19.19
CA ASP A 308 -45.00 14.89 -18.49
C ASP A 308 -45.33 16.38 -18.56
N TYR A 309 -46.48 16.68 -19.15
CA TYR A 309 -47.01 18.03 -19.28
C TYR A 309 -48.52 18.06 -19.06
N ILE A 310 -49.02 19.17 -18.52
CA ILE A 310 -50.46 19.37 -18.29
C ILE A 310 -50.90 20.60 -19.06
N CYS A 311 -51.90 20.45 -19.92
CA CYS A 311 -52.49 21.57 -20.65
C CYS A 311 -53.74 22.06 -19.92
N SER A 312 -53.70 23.30 -19.45
CA SER A 312 -54.88 23.97 -18.87
C SER A 312 -55.43 25.01 -19.85
N THR A 313 -56.77 25.02 -20.01
CA THR A 313 -57.46 26.02 -20.83
C THR A 313 -58.07 27.06 -19.90
N VAL A 314 -57.71 28.33 -20.07
CA VAL A 314 -58.20 29.43 -19.24
C VAL A 314 -58.80 30.51 -20.14
N GLN A 315 -60.07 30.90 -19.92
CA GLN A 315 -60.76 31.97 -20.66
C GLN A 315 -60.78 31.80 -22.21
N ASN A 316 -61.08 30.59 -22.71
CA ASN A 316 -61.13 30.28 -24.16
C ASN A 316 -59.83 30.58 -24.95
N ARG A 317 -58.70 30.79 -24.27
CA ARG A 317 -57.36 30.78 -24.84
C ARG A 317 -56.54 29.69 -24.12
N LYS A 318 -56.03 28.71 -24.88
CA LYS A 318 -55.21 27.61 -24.35
C LYS A 318 -53.80 28.13 -24.12
N ILE A 319 -53.38 28.40 -22.88
CA ILE A 319 -52.10 29.11 -22.67
C ILE A 319 -51.14 28.46 -21.67
N ASP A 320 -51.54 27.60 -20.74
CA ASP A 320 -50.58 27.13 -19.74
C ASP A 320 -50.36 25.61 -19.83
N VAL A 321 -49.26 25.25 -20.49
CA VAL A 321 -48.63 23.93 -20.40
C VAL A 321 -47.71 23.95 -19.18
N GLU A 322 -48.08 23.27 -18.09
CA GLU A 322 -47.21 23.10 -16.93
C GLU A 322 -46.31 21.87 -17.16
N LEU A 323 -45.01 22.12 -17.32
CA LEU A 323 -44.01 21.06 -17.55
C LEU A 323 -43.52 20.51 -16.22
N ARG A 324 -43.86 19.25 -15.92
CA ARG A 324 -43.49 18.60 -14.65
C ARG A 324 -42.19 17.83 -14.75
N LEU A 325 -41.94 17.15 -15.87
CA LEU A 325 -40.72 16.39 -16.12
C LEU A 325 -40.30 16.55 -17.59
N ALA A 326 -39.14 17.16 -17.81
CA ALA A 326 -38.50 17.25 -19.12
C ALA A 326 -37.18 16.47 -19.11
N GLY A 327 -37.09 15.44 -19.95
CA GLY A 327 -35.84 14.76 -20.23
C GLY A 327 -34.98 15.68 -21.10
N LEU A 328 -33.82 16.10 -20.60
CA LEU A 328 -32.88 16.91 -21.37
C LEU A 328 -32.06 15.96 -22.23
N VAL A 329 -32.28 15.99 -23.55
CA VAL A 329 -31.37 15.37 -24.50
C VAL A 329 -30.40 16.46 -24.95
N LEU A 330 -29.12 16.24 -24.65
CA LEU A 330 -28.00 17.18 -24.76
C LEU A 330 -27.92 17.95 -26.09
N GLY A 331 -27.38 19.18 -26.01
CA GLY A 331 -26.71 19.85 -27.12
C GLY A 331 -27.08 21.32 -27.26
N ALA A 332 -26.10 22.22 -27.14
CA ALA A 332 -26.24 23.60 -27.63
C ALA A 332 -26.28 23.57 -29.16
N CYS A 333 -27.46 23.39 -29.72
CA CYS A 333 -27.69 23.61 -31.15
C CYS A 333 -28.16 25.04 -31.35
N GLY A 334 -27.61 25.72 -32.36
CA GLY A 334 -28.15 26.98 -32.85
C GLY A 334 -29.65 26.85 -33.13
N VAL A 335 -30.39 27.95 -32.99
CA VAL A 335 -31.82 27.99 -33.30
C VAL A 335 -32.02 27.42 -34.71
N VAL A 336 -32.72 26.28 -34.83
CA VAL A 336 -32.98 25.64 -36.11
C VAL A 336 -34.16 26.39 -36.73
N ILE A 337 -33.86 27.57 -37.26
CA ILE A 337 -34.72 28.24 -38.23
C ILE A 337 -34.09 27.95 -39.59
N ASN A 338 -34.95 27.54 -40.53
CA ASN A 338 -34.63 27.10 -41.88
C ASN A 338 -33.34 27.69 -42.50
N SER A 339 -32.48 26.76 -42.91
CA SER A 339 -31.58 26.72 -44.08
C SER A 339 -31.15 28.04 -44.74
N ALA A 340 -29.82 28.18 -44.88
CA ALA A 340 -29.05 29.23 -45.55
C ALA A 340 -28.83 30.51 -44.70
N TYR A 341 -27.65 31.13 -44.80
CA TYR A 341 -27.22 32.39 -44.15
C TYR A 341 -26.45 32.38 -42.80
N CYS A 342 -25.69 31.33 -42.46
CA CYS A 342 -24.74 31.44 -41.31
C CYS A 342 -23.27 31.07 -41.62
N TYR A 343 -22.94 30.68 -42.85
CA TYR A 343 -21.58 30.30 -43.25
C TYR A 343 -20.76 31.45 -43.86
N GLU A 344 -20.84 32.67 -43.33
CA GLU A 344 -20.05 33.79 -43.87
C GLU A 344 -19.44 34.77 -42.84
N PHE A 345 -19.71 34.64 -41.54
CA PHE A 345 -19.29 35.66 -40.56
C PHE A 345 -18.07 35.30 -39.67
N GLU A 346 -17.62 34.04 -39.63
CA GLU A 346 -16.49 33.62 -38.77
C GLU A 346 -15.11 33.56 -39.48
N LEU A 347 -15.07 33.55 -40.82
CA LEU A 347 -13.82 33.45 -41.59
C LEU A 347 -13.07 34.78 -41.74
N GLU A 348 -13.77 35.94 -41.75
CA GLU A 348 -13.11 37.25 -41.86
C GLU A 348 -12.41 37.71 -40.58
N SER A 349 -12.87 37.24 -39.42
CA SER A 349 -12.35 37.65 -38.10
C SER A 349 -11.00 36.99 -37.79
N PHE A 350 -10.81 35.72 -38.21
CA PHE A 350 -9.57 34.98 -37.99
C PHE A 350 -8.45 35.41 -38.96
N ALA A 351 -8.77 35.75 -40.21
CA ALA A 351 -7.79 36.18 -41.20
C ALA A 351 -7.15 37.54 -40.87
N LYS A 352 -7.91 38.49 -40.28
CA LYS A 352 -7.40 39.79 -39.82
C LYS A 352 -6.49 39.69 -38.60
N LEU A 353 -6.71 38.72 -37.72
CA LEU A 353 -5.87 38.52 -36.54
C LEU A 353 -4.53 37.86 -36.88
N TYR A 354 -4.52 36.99 -37.90
CA TYR A 354 -3.31 36.29 -38.35
C TYR A 354 -2.39 37.21 -39.17
N SER A 355 -2.93 38.13 -39.98
CA SER A 355 -2.11 39.11 -40.73
C SER A 355 -1.50 40.20 -39.83
N MET A 356 -2.18 40.60 -38.76
CA MET A 356 -1.65 41.55 -37.77
C MET A 356 -0.48 40.95 -36.95
N LEU A 357 -0.54 39.66 -36.63
CA LEU A 357 0.52 38.95 -35.91
C LEU A 357 1.77 38.72 -36.77
N LEU A 358 1.62 38.43 -38.07
CA LEU A 358 2.76 38.28 -38.99
C LEU A 358 3.52 39.59 -39.22
N ASN A 359 2.81 40.72 -39.40
CA ASN A 359 3.45 42.03 -39.57
C ASN A 359 4.19 42.51 -38.30
N ALA A 360 3.69 42.14 -37.11
CA ALA A 360 4.36 42.47 -35.85
C ALA A 360 5.65 41.66 -35.64
N THR A 361 5.74 40.45 -36.18
CA THR A 361 6.95 39.61 -36.10
C THR A 361 8.06 40.01 -37.09
N GLU A 362 7.72 40.60 -38.24
CA GLU A 362 8.72 41.10 -39.20
C GLU A 362 9.36 42.44 -38.78
N GLN A 363 8.68 43.27 -37.98
CA GLN A 363 9.27 44.51 -37.45
C GLN A 363 10.22 44.32 -36.24
N ILE A 364 10.24 43.13 -35.62
CA ILE A 364 11.09 42.82 -34.46
C ILE A 364 12.37 42.05 -34.87
N LEU A 365 12.43 41.54 -36.10
CA LEU A 365 13.57 40.79 -36.66
C LEU A 365 14.25 41.47 -37.86
N GLY A 366 13.97 42.76 -38.11
CA GLY A 366 14.62 43.60 -39.13
C GLY A 366 15.63 44.59 -38.56
#